data_AF-A0A072R2L5-F1
#
_entry.id   AF-A0A072R2L5-F1
#
_cell.length_a   1.000
_cell.length_b   1.000
_cell.length_c   1.000
_cell.angle_alpha   90.00
_cell.angle_beta   90.00
_cell.angle_gamma   90.00
#
_symmetry.space_group_name_H-M   'P 1'
#
loop_
_entity.id
_entity.type
_entity.pdbx_description
1 polymer ?
#
loop_
_entity_poly.entity_id
_entity_poly.type
_entity_poly.pdbx_seq_one_letter_code
_entity_poly.pdbx_strand_id
1 'polypeptide(L)' 'MHITSFILIFIGIIGTMKPELFIMEGSGGGRWVFIIIFLLGAIKIWPIIKMFERNNDSD' A
#
# COMPACT_ATOMS: atom_id res chain seq x y z
N MET A 1 14.86 -1.20 4.69
CA MET A 1 13.45 -1.51 5.06
C MET A 1 12.39 -0.66 4.35
N HIS A 2 12.73 0.20 3.37
CA HIS A 2 11.75 1.03 2.63
C HIS A 2 11.12 0.32 1.43
N ILE A 3 11.90 -0.53 0.75
CA ILE A 3 11.47 -1.28 -0.45
C ILE A 3 10.26 -2.16 -0.14
N THR A 4 10.20 -2.78 1.03
CA THR A 4 9.07 -3.63 1.44
C THR A 4 7.75 -2.86 1.53
N SER A 5 7.78 -1.63 2.05
CA SER A 5 6.58 -0.76 2.12
C SER A 5 6.14 -0.32 0.72
N PHE A 6 7.11 -0.04 -0.15
CA PHE A 6 6.84 0.30 -1.55
C PHE A 6 6.18 -0.88 -2.28
N ILE A 7 6.73 -2.08 -2.13
CA ILE A 7 6.18 -3.32 -2.68
C ILE A 7 4.76 -3.58 -2.15
N LEU A 8 4.51 -3.36 -0.85
CA LEU A 8 3.17 -3.51 -0.26
C LEU A 8 2.14 -2.56 -0.87
N ILE A 9 2.51 -1.30 -1.12
CA ILE A 9 1.64 -0.33 -1.80
C ILE A 9 1.36 -0.77 -3.24
N PHE A 10 2.38 -1.18 -3.99
CA PHE A 10 2.21 -1.65 -5.37
C PHE A 10 1.31 -2.88 -5.46
N ILE A 11 1.52 -3.88 -4.59
CA ILE A 11 0.68 -5.07 -4.53
C ILE A 11 -0.76 -4.70 -4.14
N GLY A 12 -0.94 -3.78 -3.17
CA GLY A 12 -2.25 -3.28 -2.78
C GLY A 12 -3.00 -2.60 -3.93
N ILE A 13 -2.33 -1.74 -4.71
CA ILE A 13 -2.92 -1.06 -5.87
C ILE A 13 -3.28 -2.06 -6.96
N ILE A 14 -2.33 -2.93 -7.35
CA ILE A 14 -2.54 -3.91 -8.43
C ILE A 14 -3.66 -4.88 -8.06
N GLY A 15 -3.69 -5.37 -6.82
CA GLY A 15 -4.75 -6.26 -6.33
C GLY A 15 -6.11 -5.57 -6.18
N THR A 16 -6.16 -4.25 -6.02
CA THR A 16 -7.43 -3.49 -6.02
C THR A 16 -7.95 -3.25 -7.43
N MET A 17 -7.07 -2.92 -8.39
CA MET A 17 -7.45 -2.70 -9.80
C MET A 17 -7.78 -4.00 -10.54
N LYS A 18 -7.04 -5.08 -10.25
CA LYS A 18 -7.24 -6.41 -10.84
C LYS A 18 -7.24 -7.49 -9.75
N PRO A 19 -8.31 -7.55 -8.94
CA PRO A 19 -8.44 -8.59 -7.91
C PRO A 19 -8.48 -10.00 -8.52
N GLU A 20 -8.98 -10.11 -9.75
CA GLU A 20 -9.02 -11.29 -10.61
C GLU A 20 -7.64 -11.94 -10.88
N LEU A 21 -6.54 -11.17 -10.82
CA LEU A 21 -5.18 -11.73 -10.98
C LEU A 21 -4.72 -12.54 -9.77
N PHE A 22 -5.32 -12.32 -8.62
CA PHE A 22 -4.90 -12.93 -7.36
C PHE A 22 -5.99 -13.82 -6.74
N ILE A 23 -7.26 -13.60 -7.07
CA ILE A 23 -8.39 -14.26 -6.44
C ILE A 23 -9.41 -14.68 -7.49
N MET A 24 -9.85 -15.93 -7.38
CA MET A 24 -10.82 -16.56 -8.28
C MET A 24 -12.15 -15.79 -8.25
N GLU A 25 -12.71 -15.57 -9.44
CA GLU A 25 -13.96 -14.83 -9.67
C GLU A 25 -15.07 -15.34 -8.74
N GLY A 26 -15.57 -14.47 -7.85
CA GLY A 26 -16.65 -14.79 -6.89
C GLY A 26 -16.30 -14.68 -5.40
N SER A 27 -15.03 -14.55 -5.02
CA SER A 27 -14.66 -14.32 -3.60
C SER A 27 -14.74 -12.83 -3.23
N GLY A 28 -15.91 -12.40 -2.76
CA GLY A 28 -16.14 -11.01 -2.31
C GLY A 28 -15.20 -10.55 -1.18
N GLY A 29 -14.63 -11.48 -0.41
CA GLY A 29 -13.66 -11.17 0.66
C GLY A 29 -12.29 -10.75 0.15
N GLY A 30 -11.93 -11.14 -1.08
CA GLY A 30 -10.61 -10.93 -1.63
C GLY A 30 -10.20 -9.47 -1.83
N ARG A 31 -11.17 -8.63 -2.22
CA ARG A 31 -10.96 -7.19 -2.46
C ARG A 31 -10.60 -6.44 -1.17
N TRP A 32 -11.17 -6.87 -0.03
CA TRP A 32 -10.91 -6.27 1.27
C TRP A 32 -9.49 -6.54 1.77
N VAL A 33 -8.91 -7.69 1.43
CA VAL A 33 -7.51 -8.01 1.77
C VAL A 33 -6.55 -7.03 1.12
N PHE A 34 -6.75 -6.66 -0.16
CA PHE A 34 -5.90 -5.68 -0.85
C PHE A 34 -6.03 -4.27 -0.28
N ILE A 35 -7.24 -3.88 0.14
CA ILE A 35 -7.48 -2.59 0.81
C ILE A 35 -6.70 -2.53 2.13
N ILE A 36 -6.71 -3.61 2.93
CA ILE A 36 -5.96 -3.67 4.20
C ILE A 36 -4.45 -3.62 3.94
N ILE A 37 -3.96 -4.34 2.94
CA ILE A 37 -2.53 -4.34 2.54
C ILE A 37 -2.09 -2.95 2.09
N PHE A 38 -2.90 -2.28 1.26
CA PHE A 38 -2.65 -0.92 0.81
C PHE A 38 -2.61 0.07 1.99
N LEU A 39 -3.58 -0.02 2.90
CA LEU A 39 -3.66 0.84 4.08
C LEU A 39 -2.44 0.66 5.01
N LEU A 40 -2.02 -0.58 5.22
CA LEU A 40 -0.80 -0.90 5.98
C LEU A 40 0.46 -0.33 5.31
N GLY A 41 0.56 -0.45 3.98
CA GLY A 41 1.64 0.16 3.21
C GLY A 41 1.69 1.68 3.36
N ALA A 42 0.52 2.34 3.25
CA ALA A 42 0.38 3.79 3.38
C ALA A 42 0.71 4.28 4.80
N ILE A 43 0.18 3.63 5.84
CA ILE A 43 0.47 3.97 7.25
C ILE A 43 1.97 3.87 7.54
N LYS A 44 2.66 2.88 6.96
CA LYS A 44 4.10 2.70 7.15
C LYS A 44 4.93 3.74 6.39
N ILE A 45 4.43 4.27 5.27
CA ILE A 45 5.07 5.34 4.50
C ILE A 45 4.75 6.73 5.06
N TRP A 46 3.65 6.89 5.79
CA TRP A 46 3.25 8.16 6.37
C TRP A 46 4.30 8.85 7.26
N PRO A 47 4.93 8.17 8.23
CA PRO A 47 5.99 8.80 9.04
C PRO A 47 7.25 9.13 8.21
N ILE A 48 7.49 8.41 7.11
CA ILE A 48 8.64 8.65 6.23
C ILE A 48 8.43 9.94 5.43
N ILE A 49 7.24 10.13 4.84
CA ILE A 49 6.88 11.37 4.14
C ILE A 49 6.96 12.54 5.10
N LYS A 50 6.38 12.42 6.30
CA LYS A 50 6.40 13.47 7.32
C LYS A 50 7.82 13.81 7.79
N MET A 51 8.72 12.83 7.85
CA MET A 51 10.12 13.04 8.19
C MET A 51 10.92 13.67 7.04
N PHE A 52 10.57 13.36 5.79
CA PHE A 52 11.16 13.98 4.61
C PHE A 52 10.69 15.44 4.43
N GLU A 53 9.42 15.72 4.69
CA GLU A 53 8.83 17.06 4.70
C GLU A 53 9.47 17.95 5.77
N ARG A 54 9.60 17.44 7.00
CA ARG A 54 10.27 18.14 8.11
C ARG A 54 11.74 18.50 7.81
N ASN A 55 12.44 17.69 7.05
CA ASN A 55 13.82 18.00 6.65
C ASN A 55 13.90 19.04 5.52
N ASN A 56 12.88 19.16 4.68
CA ASN A 56 12.85 20.19 3.62
C ASN A 56 12.39 21.56 4.13
N ASP A 57 11.63 21.61 5.23
CA ASP A 57 11.26 22.88 5.90
C ASP A 57 12.39 23.51 6.72
N SER A 58 13.58 22.88 6.75
CA SER A 58 14.74 23.35 7.53
C SER A 58 15.83 24.02 6.68
N ASP A 59 15.62 24.18 5.36
CA ASP A 59 16.45 24.97 4.44
C ASP A 59 15.77 26.31 4.07
#